data_AF-A0A7X5RC91-F1
#
_entry.id   AF-A0A7X5RC91-F1
#
_cell.length_a   1.000
_cell.length_b   1.000
_cell.length_c   1.000
_cell.angle_alpha   90.00
_cell.angle_beta   90.00
_cell.angle_gamma   90.00
#
_symmetry.space_group_name_H-M   'P 1'
#
loop_
_entity.id
_entity.type
_entity.pdbx_description
1 polymer ?
#
loop_
_entity_poly.entity_id
_entity_poly.type
_entity_poly.pdbx_seq_one_letter_code
_entity_poly.pdbx_strand_id
1 'polypeptide(L)' 'MYESARALMNWNPAFQDVFLYYRNRTKNPLGGMQAKIAVACKAIRVFYVVLQTGCDFDEEKFRRDIIRPEAA' A
#
# COMPACT_ATOMS: atom_id res chain seq x y z
N MET A 1 -15.06 3.39 -0.01
CA MET A 1 -13.70 2.79 0.08
C MET A 1 -12.81 3.15 -1.11
N TYR A 2 -13.28 3.08 -2.36
CA TYR A 2 -12.48 3.48 -3.54
C TYR A 2 -11.94 4.93 -3.47
N GLU A 3 -12.79 5.89 -3.09
CA GLU A 3 -12.38 7.31 -2.98
C GLU A 3 -11.29 7.54 -1.93
N SER A 4 -11.34 6.80 -0.83
CA SER A 4 -10.34 6.87 0.23
C SER A 4 -8.95 6.41 -0.24
N ALA A 5 -8.88 5.39 -1.10
CA ALA A 5 -7.62 4.93 -1.68
C ALA A 5 -7.01 5.99 -2.62
N ARG A 6 -7.85 6.73 -3.36
CA ARG A 6 -7.40 7.81 -4.25
C ARG A 6 -6.81 8.97 -3.46
N ALA A 7 -7.45 9.37 -2.36
CA ALA A 7 -6.90 10.38 -1.46
C ALA A 7 -5.55 9.96 -0.87
N LEU A 8 -5.43 8.69 -0.42
CA LEU A 8 -4.19 8.15 0.15
C LEU A 8 -3.03 8.14 -0.84
N MET A 9 -3.26 7.72 -2.08
CA MET A 9 -2.23 7.75 -3.13
C MET A 9 -1.79 9.17 -3.47
N ASN A 10 -2.69 10.16 -3.41
CA ASN A 10 -2.33 11.56 -3.63
C ASN A 10 -1.60 12.19 -2.43
N TRP A 11 -1.90 11.74 -1.22
CA TRP A 11 -1.34 12.30 0.02
C TRP A 11 0.06 11.77 0.33
N ASN A 12 0.37 10.53 -0.06
CA ASN A 12 1.68 9.95 0.19
C ASN A 12 2.13 9.05 -0.98
N PRO A 13 3.29 9.36 -1.61
CA PRO A 13 3.83 8.59 -2.73
C PRO A 13 4.02 7.11 -2.43
N ALA A 14 4.32 6.72 -1.18
CA ALA A 14 4.52 5.33 -0.80
C ALA A 14 3.28 4.45 -1.06
N PHE A 15 2.06 5.00 -0.90
CA PHE A 15 0.85 4.26 -1.26
C PHE A 15 0.66 4.14 -2.77
N GLN A 16 1.11 5.13 -3.54
CA GLN A 16 1.11 5.06 -5.01
C GLN A 16 2.12 4.01 -5.51
N ASP A 17 3.32 3.96 -4.93
CA ASP A 17 4.33 2.95 -5.26
C ASP A 17 3.80 1.53 -5.02
N VAL A 18 3.15 1.31 -3.88
CA VAL A 18 2.52 0.03 -3.55
C VAL A 18 1.35 -0.30 -4.47
N PHE A 19 0.54 0.68 -4.87
CA PHE A 19 -0.51 0.49 -5.87
C PHE A 19 0.09 0.03 -7.21
N LEU A 20 1.11 0.73 -7.70
CA LEU A 20 1.78 0.41 -8.96
C LEU A 20 2.44 -0.97 -8.90
N TYR A 21 3.07 -1.32 -7.77
CA TYR A 21 3.61 -2.67 -7.55
C TYR A 21 2.53 -3.75 -7.66
N TYR A 22 1.38 -3.59 -6.99
CA TYR A 22 0.29 -4.57 -7.12
C TYR A 22 -0.28 -4.69 -8.54
N ARG A 23 -0.24 -3.60 -9.32
CA ARG A 23 -0.68 -3.58 -10.72
C ARG A 23 0.31 -4.27 -11.65
N ASN A 24 1.60 -4.10 -11.41
CA ASN A 24 2.66 -4.42 -12.37
C ASN A 24 3.55 -5.60 -11.94
N ARG A 25 3.32 -6.21 -10.77
CA ARG A 25 4.03 -7.41 -10.34
C ARG A 25 3.83 -8.56 -11.33
N THR A 26 4.89 -9.32 -11.57
CA THR A 26 4.92 -10.45 -12.51
C THR A 26 4.01 -11.57 -12.04
N LYS A 27 3.98 -11.84 -10.74
CA LYS A 27 3.13 -12.90 -10.16
C LYS A 27 1.78 -12.35 -9.71
N ASN A 28 0.71 -12.80 -10.36
CA ASN A 28 -0.69 -12.46 -10.04
C ASN A 28 -0.95 -10.94 -10.01
N PRO A 29 -0.77 -10.23 -11.13
CA PRO A 29 -1.09 -8.80 -11.19
C PRO A 29 -2.55 -8.57 -10.80
N LEU A 30 -2.80 -7.54 -10.01
CA LEU A 30 -4.15 -7.22 -9.55
C LEU A 30 -4.86 -6.25 -10.51
N GLY A 31 -6.16 -6.42 -10.69
CA GLY A 31 -7.02 -5.45 -11.39
C GLY A 31 -7.02 -4.08 -10.68
N GLY A 32 -7.38 -3.01 -11.39
CA GLY A 32 -7.33 -1.64 -10.84
C GLY A 32 -8.15 -1.46 -9.55
N MET A 33 -9.35 -2.05 -9.51
CA MET A 33 -10.22 -2.06 -8.33
C MET A 33 -9.60 -2.89 -7.19
N GLN A 34 -9.08 -4.09 -7.50
CA GLN A 34 -8.47 -4.99 -6.53
C GLN A 34 -7.22 -4.38 -5.89
N ALA A 35 -6.36 -3.74 -6.68
CA ALA A 35 -5.17 -3.06 -6.18
C ALA A 35 -5.54 -1.90 -5.24
N LYS A 36 -6.57 -1.11 -5.57
CA LYS A 36 -7.07 -0.05 -4.68
C LYS A 36 -7.60 -0.60 -3.35
N ILE A 37 -8.35 -1.71 -3.40
CA ILE A 37 -8.84 -2.38 -2.20
C ILE A 37 -7.65 -2.89 -1.36
N ALA A 38 -6.66 -3.52 -1.99
CA ALA A 38 -5.47 -4.01 -1.30
C ALA A 38 -4.70 -2.90 -0.59
N VAL A 39 -4.51 -1.75 -1.26
CA VAL A 39 -3.86 -0.55 -0.70
C VAL A 39 -4.68 -0.01 0.48
N ALA A 40 -6.00 0.13 0.34
CA ALA A 40 -6.87 0.59 1.43
C ALA A 40 -6.80 -0.33 2.65
N CYS A 41 -6.85 -1.65 2.45
CA CYS A 41 -6.70 -2.63 3.53
C CYS A 41 -5.33 -2.55 4.21
N LYS A 42 -4.27 -2.19 3.49
CA LYS A 42 -2.95 -1.97 4.07
C LYS A 42 -2.88 -0.66 4.87
N ALA A 43 -3.48 0.42 4.36
CA ALA A 43 -3.57 1.69 5.08
C ALA A 43 -4.31 1.53 6.42
N ILE A 44 -5.42 0.79 6.45
CA ILE A 44 -6.14 0.50 7.71
C ILE A 44 -5.24 -0.19 8.74
N ARG A 45 -4.41 -1.15 8.32
CA ARG A 45 -3.45 -1.82 9.22
C ARG A 45 -2.37 -0.88 9.72
N VAL A 46 -1.85 0.00 8.86
CA VAL A 46 -0.86 1.02 9.26
C VAL A 46 -1.48 1.95 10.31
N PHE A 47 -2.67 2.49 10.04
CA PHE A 47 -3.37 3.36 10.98
C PHE A 47 -3.64 2.67 12.31
N TYR A 48 -4.04 1.40 12.29
CA TYR A 48 -4.20 0.61 13.51
C TYR A 48 -2.91 0.56 14.33
N VAL A 49 -1.76 0.23 13.71
CA VAL A 49 -0.48 0.14 14.42
C VAL A 49 -0.03 1.50 14.96
N VAL A 50 -0.13 2.56 14.16
CA VAL A 50 0.21 3.94 14.57
C VAL A 50 -0.64 4.35 15.78
N LEU A 51 -1.95 4.11 15.73
CA LEU A 51 -2.86 4.46 16.84
C LEU A 51 -2.62 3.64 18.12
N GLN A 52 -2.24 2.36 17.98
CA GLN A 52 -2.02 1.48 19.14
C GLN A 52 -0.66 1.70 19.80
N THR A 53 0.38 2.01 19.01
CA THR A 53 1.75 2.09 19.50
C THR A 53 2.27 3.52 19.66
N GLY A 54 1.60 4.49 19.02
CA GLY A 54 2.07 5.87 18.94
C GLY A 54 3.31 6.05 18.07
N CYS A 55 3.75 5.03 17.31
CA CYS A 55 4.88 5.16 16.42
C CYS A 55 4.55 5.96 15.16
N ASP A 56 5.52 6.70 14.65
CA ASP A 56 5.36 7.40 13.37
C ASP A 56 5.27 6.43 12.19
N PHE A 57 4.59 6.88 11.13
CA PHE A 57 4.53 6.15 9.88
C PHE A 57 5.86 6.24 9.14
N ASP A 58 6.48 5.09 8.87
CA ASP A 58 7.72 4.97 8.09
C ASP A 58 7.40 4.46 6.68
N GLU A 59 7.53 5.36 5.70
CA GLU A 59 7.30 5.07 4.28
C GLU A 59 8.27 4.03 3.70
N GLU A 60 9.54 4.08 4.10
CA GLU A 60 10.56 3.15 3.63
C GLU A 60 10.28 1.74 4.12
N LYS A 61 9.94 1.62 5.41
CA LYS A 61 9.49 0.35 5.98
C LYS A 61 8.23 -0.15 5.29
N PHE A 62 7.25 0.73 5.05
CA PHE A 62 6.03 0.36 4.34
C PHE A 62 6.29 -0.16 2.94
N ARG A 63 7.14 0.50 2.15
CA ARG A 63 7.57 0.02 0.83
C ARG A 63 8.24 -1.35 0.92
N ARG A 64 9.22 -1.52 1.81
CA ARG A 64 9.98 -2.78 1.96
C ARG A 64 9.12 -3.96 2.43
N ASP A 65 8.17 -3.73 3.32
CA ASP A 65 7.30 -4.80 3.83
C ASP A 65 6.33 -5.33 2.75
N ILE A 66 6.04 -4.51 1.72
CA ILE A 66 5.06 -4.81 0.68
C ILE A 66 5.70 -5.20 -0.65
N ILE A 67 6.63 -4.39 -1.13
CA ILE A 67 7.37 -4.59 -2.37
C ILE A 67 8.40 -5.67 -2.10
N ARG A 68 8.14 -6.88 -2.61
CA ARG A 68 9.05 -8.01 -2.44
C ARG A 68 9.93 -8.09 -3.69
N PRO A 69 11.24 -8.39 -3.54
CA PRO A 69 12.03 -8.76 -4.70
C PRO A 69 11.38 -9.98 -5.34
N GLU A 70 11.08 -9.87 -6.63
CA GLU A 70 10.59 -11.00 -7.39
C GLU A 70 11.75 -12.00 -7.46
N ALA A 71 11.55 -13.19 -6.90
CA ALA A 71 12.52 -14.26 -7.05
C ALA A 71 12.68 -14.54 -8.55
N ALA A 72 13.92 -14.47 -9.04
CA ALA A 72 14.31 -14.68 -10.43
C ALA A 72 13.87 -16.06 -10.94
#